data_AF-A0A5N5EJK6-F1
#
_entry.id   AF-A0A5N5EJK6-F1
#
_cell.length_a   1.000
_cell.length_b   1.000
_cell.length_c   1.000
_cell.angle_alpha   90.00
_cell.angle_beta   90.00
_cell.angle_gamma   90.00
#
_symmetry.space_group_name_H-M   'P 1'
#
loop_
_entity.id
_entity.type
_entity.pdbx_description
1 polymer ?
#
loop_
_entity_poly.entity_id
_entity_poly.type
_entity_poly.pdbx_seq_one_letter_code
_entity_poly.pdbx_strand_id
1 'polypeptide(L)'
;MTVPNQVSDDRAARIDLADPAFWQLPRPERLAAFARLRQLEAPVLFTPRPGTARTSGKPFYALVRHADVLTASRTPKVFASAPGVTTPEPAGWAKALFGNSMVNMDGPEHAALRRIISRRFTPRLLAATEENIDRLAARLVDEMIAERPGDFMPSAASRLPLEVICDLMGIPGEHRPRIAGQIDHASEHVGVERRGRARLRIPGRGLASLAMMQLVMARLARERRRHPQDDLVSALVRADIDGEGLSSRDLGAFFSLLLVAGVETTRNAIAHGLFLLDRHPEQRELLRSDFDRYIGGAVEEIVRHSTPIIQFRRTVVSEYELGGRTLLPGEKVALLYASANRDESVFTRPDLFDITRSPNPHLGYGGGGPHHCLGAHLARLEMTALFRELLTRRPVIRRTGDPALVDSNFDNRVGSLPFTLHSTVT
;
A
#
# COMPACT_ATOMS: atom_id res chain seq x y z
N MET A 1 17.97 3.61 47.61
CA MET A 1 18.89 3.14 46.55
C MET A 1 18.38 3.68 45.22
N THR A 2 18.94 4.82 44.83
CA THR A 2 18.59 5.60 43.65
C THR A 2 19.54 5.14 42.54
N VAL A 3 19.01 4.52 41.48
CA VAL A 3 19.84 4.11 40.34
C VAL A 3 20.27 5.37 39.57
N PRO A 4 21.58 5.60 39.33
CA PRO A 4 22.05 6.82 38.70
C PRO A 4 21.66 6.87 37.23
N ASN A 5 21.09 8.00 36.85
CA ASN A 5 20.78 8.38 35.48
C ASN A 5 22.10 8.76 34.78
N GLN A 6 22.71 7.83 34.04
CA GLN A 6 23.77 8.18 33.09
C GLN A 6 23.10 8.73 31.82
N VAL A 7 22.97 10.06 31.77
CA VAL A 7 22.63 10.79 30.56
C VAL A 7 23.91 10.92 29.74
N SER A 8 24.14 9.99 28.81
CA SER A 8 25.08 10.20 27.71
C SER A 8 24.41 11.10 26.68
N ASP A 9 25.15 12.11 26.23
CA ASP A 9 24.70 13.21 25.37
C ASP A 9 24.57 12.79 23.89
N ASP A 10 23.82 11.71 23.62
CA ASP A 10 23.65 11.11 22.28
C ASP A 10 22.27 11.45 21.70
N ARG A 11 22.00 12.75 21.52
CA ARG A 11 20.74 13.23 20.92
C ARG A 11 20.59 12.87 19.44
N ALA A 12 21.61 12.27 18.82
CA ALA A 12 21.55 11.69 17.48
C ALA A 12 21.19 10.19 17.55
N ALA A 13 19.91 9.91 17.32
CA ALA A 13 19.34 8.60 16.98
C ALA A 13 19.15 7.55 18.09
N ARG A 14 18.37 7.87 19.13
CA ARG A 14 17.56 6.83 19.78
C ARG A 14 16.45 6.41 18.81
N ILE A 15 16.55 5.20 18.25
CA ILE A 15 15.50 4.64 17.37
C ILE A 15 14.22 4.50 18.19
N ASP A 16 13.15 5.19 17.80
CA ASP A 16 11.84 5.11 18.43
C ASP A 16 10.75 5.07 17.36
N LEU A 17 10.30 3.86 17.00
CA LEU A 17 9.26 3.67 15.99
C LEU A 17 7.87 4.14 16.44
N ALA A 18 7.69 4.38 17.74
CA ALA A 18 6.47 4.94 18.30
C ALA A 18 6.46 6.47 18.30
N ASP A 19 7.60 7.14 18.05
CA ASP A 19 7.70 8.59 17.90
C ASP A 19 7.33 9.00 16.45
N PRO A 20 6.29 9.82 16.23
CA PRO A 20 5.96 10.32 14.90
C PRO A 20 7.11 11.04 14.19
N ALA A 21 8.06 11.63 14.94
CA ALA A 21 9.23 12.29 14.37
C ALA A 21 10.15 11.32 13.62
N PHE A 22 10.21 10.04 14.02
CA PHE A 22 10.99 9.02 13.31
C PHE A 22 10.50 8.86 11.86
N TRP A 23 9.19 8.93 11.65
CA TRP A 23 8.57 8.73 10.33
C TRP A 23 8.68 9.95 9.41
N GLN A 24 9.19 11.08 9.93
CA GLN A 24 9.54 12.29 9.18
C GLN A 24 11.03 12.28 8.76
N LEU A 25 11.82 11.32 9.24
CA LEU A 25 13.22 11.20 8.84
C LEU A 25 13.35 10.81 7.37
N PRO A 26 14.42 11.27 6.68
CA PRO A 26 14.76 10.80 5.36
C PRO A 26 14.76 9.28 5.27
N ARG A 27 14.25 8.75 4.17
CA ARG A 27 14.11 7.30 3.97
C ARG A 27 15.43 6.52 4.22
N PRO A 28 16.62 6.96 3.77
CA PRO A 28 17.87 6.26 4.08
C PRO A 28 18.14 6.12 5.59
N GLU A 29 17.84 7.13 6.39
CA GLU A 29 18.01 7.08 7.85
C GLU A 29 17.04 6.09 8.50
N ARG A 30 15.79 6.04 8.03
CA ARG A 30 14.81 5.03 8.47
C ARG A 30 15.26 3.61 8.14
N LEU A 31 15.80 3.39 6.93
CA LEU A 31 16.33 2.09 6.52
C LEU A 31 17.57 1.68 7.34
N ALA A 32 18.47 2.62 7.64
CA ALA A 32 19.62 2.38 8.51
C ALA A 32 19.20 2.01 9.94
N ALA A 33 18.16 2.65 10.46
CA ALA A 33 17.57 2.28 11.75
C ALA A 33 17.00 0.86 11.73
N PHE A 34 16.29 0.47 10.66
CA PHE A 34 15.81 -0.90 10.52
C PHE A 34 16.96 -1.91 10.45
N ALA A 35 18.04 -1.61 9.74
CA ALA A 35 19.24 -2.45 9.71
C ALA A 35 19.84 -2.65 11.11
N ARG A 36 19.96 -1.57 11.89
CA ARG A 36 20.41 -1.65 13.31
C ARG A 36 19.47 -2.53 14.15
N LEU A 37 18.16 -2.40 13.98
CA LEU A 37 17.20 -3.25 14.70
C LEU A 37 17.32 -4.74 14.32
N ARG A 38 17.64 -5.07 13.07
CA ARG A 38 17.84 -6.47 12.64
C ARG A 38 19.05 -7.14 13.32
N GLN A 39 20.03 -6.36 13.78
CA GLN A 39 21.21 -6.87 14.50
C GLN A 39 20.96 -7.21 15.97
N LEU A 40 19.83 -6.77 16.54
CA LEU A 40 19.49 -7.06 17.94
C LEU A 40 18.99 -8.49 18.08
N GLU A 41 19.31 -9.15 19.20
CA GLU A 41 18.98 -10.58 19.37
C GLU A 41 17.47 -10.85 19.32
N ALA A 42 16.65 -9.93 19.85
CA ALA A 42 15.20 -10.09 19.97
C ALA A 42 14.38 -8.85 19.52
N PRO A 43 13.09 -9.03 19.15
CA PRO A 43 12.18 -7.94 18.85
C PRO A 43 12.12 -6.87 19.96
N VAL A 44 12.20 -5.61 19.56
CA VAL A 44 12.18 -4.46 20.49
C VAL A 44 10.75 -3.99 20.72
N LEU A 45 10.40 -3.76 21.99
CA LEU A 45 9.15 -3.14 22.41
C LEU A 45 9.24 -1.60 22.27
N PHE A 46 8.32 -1.02 21.51
CA PHE A 46 8.14 0.42 21.40
C PHE A 46 6.85 0.84 22.12
N THR A 47 6.95 1.86 22.96
CA THR A 47 5.85 2.36 23.81
C THR A 47 5.54 3.81 23.44
N PRO A 48 4.37 4.10 22.87
CA PRO A 48 3.94 5.47 22.58
C PRO A 48 3.93 6.34 23.85
N ARG A 49 4.44 7.58 23.75
CA ARG A 49 4.50 8.50 24.90
C ARG A 49 3.08 8.95 25.32
N PRO A 50 2.72 8.90 26.62
CA PRO A 50 1.49 9.49 27.12
C PRO A 50 1.50 11.02 26.94
N GLY A 51 0.41 11.62 26.46
CA GLY A 51 0.20 13.08 26.53
C GLY A 51 0.31 13.89 25.23
N THR A 52 0.78 13.32 24.12
CA THR A 52 0.51 13.90 22.79
C THR A 52 -0.92 13.54 22.39
N ALA A 53 -1.81 14.53 22.34
CA ALA A 53 -3.27 14.40 22.40
C ALA A 53 -3.94 13.40 21.41
N ARG A 54 -3.21 12.79 20.46
CA ARG A 54 -3.76 11.91 19.42
C ARG A 54 -2.87 10.70 19.05
N THR A 55 -1.78 10.42 19.79
CA THR A 55 -1.02 9.16 19.69
C THR A 55 -1.65 8.05 20.54
N SER A 56 -2.86 7.60 20.15
CA SER A 56 -3.59 6.49 20.79
C SER A 56 -3.04 5.09 20.40
N GLY A 57 -1.73 4.96 20.29
CA GLY A 57 -1.08 3.69 19.98
C GLY A 57 -0.95 2.80 21.22
N LYS A 58 -1.20 1.50 21.08
CA LYS A 58 -0.80 0.51 22.09
C LYS A 58 0.70 0.21 21.92
N PRO A 59 1.43 -0.17 23.00
CA PRO A 59 2.78 -0.70 22.88
C PRO A 59 2.84 -1.86 21.90
N PHE A 60 3.93 -1.98 21.15
CA PHE A 60 4.10 -3.01 20.14
C PHE A 60 5.55 -3.46 19.98
N TYR A 61 5.77 -4.72 19.65
CA TYR A 61 7.09 -5.22 19.23
C TYR A 61 7.26 -5.03 17.73
N ALA A 62 8.45 -4.61 17.28
CA ALA A 62 8.77 -4.52 15.87
C ALA A 62 9.39 -5.82 15.35
N LEU A 63 8.71 -6.48 14.41
CA LEU A 63 9.26 -7.59 13.65
C LEU A 63 9.95 -7.02 12.42
N VAL A 64 11.28 -7.01 12.45
CA VAL A 64 12.12 -6.33 11.46
C VAL A 64 12.86 -7.29 10.54
N ARG A 65 12.99 -8.56 10.92
CA ARG A 65 13.61 -9.61 10.10
C ARG A 65 12.59 -10.22 9.15
N HIS A 66 13.05 -10.65 7.99
CA HIS A 66 12.23 -11.28 6.96
C HIS A 66 11.54 -12.55 7.48
N ALA A 67 12.29 -13.43 8.15
CA ALA A 67 11.77 -14.68 8.70
C ALA A 67 10.65 -14.45 9.74
N ASP A 68 10.79 -13.44 10.60
CA ASP A 68 9.80 -13.10 11.63
C ASP A 68 8.51 -12.56 11.01
N VAL A 69 8.65 -11.64 10.04
CA VAL A 69 7.51 -11.07 9.30
C VAL A 69 6.79 -12.15 8.49
N LEU A 70 7.54 -13.06 7.85
CA LEU A 70 7.00 -14.17 7.09
C LEU A 70 6.20 -15.12 7.99
N THR A 71 6.76 -15.50 9.13
CA THR A 71 6.13 -16.37 10.12
C THR A 71 4.85 -15.74 10.64
N ALA A 72 4.90 -14.49 11.08
CA ALA A 72 3.72 -13.78 11.57
C ALA A 72 2.63 -13.61 10.50
N SER A 73 3.01 -13.46 9.23
CA SER A 73 2.05 -13.40 8.11
C SER A 73 1.34 -14.73 7.84
N ARG A 74 2.01 -15.86 8.12
CA ARG A 74 1.54 -17.22 7.78
C ARG A 74 0.91 -17.96 8.96
N THR A 75 0.98 -17.43 10.17
CA THR A 75 0.43 -18.04 11.38
C THR A 75 -0.73 -17.19 11.94
N PRO A 76 -1.86 -17.02 11.21
CA PRO A 76 -2.96 -16.14 11.61
C PRO A 76 -3.69 -16.60 12.88
N LYS A 77 -3.56 -17.88 13.25
CA LYS A 77 -4.07 -18.42 14.52
C LYS A 77 -3.33 -17.91 15.75
N VAL A 78 -2.13 -17.35 15.57
CA VAL A 78 -1.32 -16.73 16.63
C VAL A 78 -1.31 -15.22 16.44
N PHE A 79 -1.14 -14.75 15.20
CA PHE A 79 -1.03 -13.35 14.85
C PHE A 79 -2.29 -12.89 14.10
N ALA A 80 -3.30 -12.47 14.85
CA ALA A 80 -4.59 -12.05 14.32
C ALA A 80 -4.55 -10.63 13.72
N SER A 81 -5.29 -10.41 12.63
CA SER A 81 -5.50 -9.09 12.03
C SER A 81 -6.50 -8.26 12.83
N ALA A 82 -7.47 -8.90 13.47
CA ALA A 82 -8.42 -8.28 14.38
C ALA A 82 -7.71 -7.79 15.67
N PRO A 83 -8.23 -6.73 16.31
CA PRO A 83 -9.31 -5.87 15.84
C PRO A 83 -8.83 -4.85 14.78
N GLY A 84 -7.56 -4.80 14.40
CA GLY A 84 -7.12 -3.83 13.41
C GLY A 84 -5.64 -3.89 13.08
N VAL A 85 -5.35 -3.68 11.80
CA VAL A 85 -3.99 -3.82 11.24
C VAL A 85 -3.23 -2.50 11.12
N THR A 86 -3.87 -1.36 11.41
CA THR A 86 -3.25 -0.02 11.36
C THR A 86 -2.98 0.53 12.75
N THR A 87 -2.15 1.58 12.81
CA THR A 87 -1.92 2.38 14.01
C THR A 87 -2.28 3.85 13.71
N PRO A 88 -3.27 4.45 14.41
CA PRO A 88 -4.12 3.82 15.42
C PRO A 88 -5.08 2.75 14.83
N GLU A 89 -5.63 1.92 15.71
CA GLU A 89 -6.68 0.97 15.37
C GLU A 89 -7.91 1.70 14.82
N PRO A 90 -8.63 1.13 13.83
CA PRO A 90 -9.93 1.64 13.44
C PRO A 90 -10.88 1.62 14.64
N ALA A 91 -11.49 2.76 14.95
CA ALA A 91 -12.38 2.88 16.09
C ALA A 91 -13.59 1.92 15.96
N GLY A 92 -14.01 1.33 17.08
CA GLY A 92 -15.12 0.36 17.09
C GLY A 92 -16.42 0.92 16.51
N TRP A 93 -16.73 2.19 16.78
CA TRP A 93 -17.90 2.87 16.22
C TRP A 93 -17.79 3.07 14.70
N ALA A 94 -16.58 3.30 14.16
CA ALA A 94 -16.38 3.45 12.73
C ALA A 94 -16.62 2.11 12.02
N LYS A 95 -16.16 1.00 12.61
CA LYS A 95 -16.52 -0.34 12.12
C LYS A 95 -18.02 -0.59 12.19
N ALA A 96 -18.66 -0.18 13.29
CA ALA A 96 -20.10 -0.31 13.49
C ALA A 96 -20.90 0.44 12.40
N LEU A 97 -20.44 1.63 12.01
CA LEU A 97 -21.12 2.49 11.05
C LEU A 97 -20.82 2.12 9.59
N PHE A 98 -19.56 1.81 9.27
CA PHE A 98 -19.07 1.66 7.88
C PHE A 98 -18.82 0.20 7.46
N GLY A 99 -19.04 -0.75 8.38
CA GLY A 99 -18.68 -2.16 8.17
C GLY A 99 -17.25 -2.46 8.60
N ASN A 100 -16.97 -3.73 8.88
CA ASN A 100 -15.62 -4.16 9.17
C ASN A 100 -14.93 -4.46 7.83
N SER A 101 -13.73 -3.90 7.63
CA SER A 101 -12.96 -4.17 6.43
C SER A 101 -12.38 -5.59 6.50
N MET A 102 -12.39 -6.32 5.39
CA MET A 102 -11.82 -7.68 5.29
C MET A 102 -10.37 -7.76 5.77
N VAL A 103 -9.59 -6.68 5.63
CA VAL A 103 -8.20 -6.61 6.11
C VAL A 103 -8.09 -6.69 7.64
N ASN A 104 -9.17 -6.42 8.38
CA ASN A 104 -9.23 -6.46 9.85
C ASN A 104 -10.03 -7.68 10.38
N MET A 105 -10.30 -8.67 9.54
CA MET A 105 -11.01 -9.90 9.88
C MET A 105 -10.07 -11.09 9.94
N ASP A 106 -10.47 -12.17 10.62
CA ASP A 106 -9.71 -13.41 10.71
C ASP A 106 -10.60 -14.64 10.46
N GLY A 107 -9.98 -15.81 10.34
CA GLY A 107 -10.67 -17.09 10.43
C GLY A 107 -11.76 -17.32 9.36
N PRO A 108 -12.87 -18.00 9.71
CA PRO A 108 -13.95 -18.34 8.77
C PRO A 108 -14.64 -17.12 8.14
N GLU A 109 -14.83 -16.03 8.88
CA GLU A 109 -15.48 -14.81 8.36
C GLU A 109 -14.63 -14.19 7.24
N HIS A 110 -13.33 -14.01 7.48
CA HIS A 110 -12.40 -13.53 6.47
C HIS A 110 -12.36 -14.47 5.25
N ALA A 111 -12.27 -15.79 5.48
CA ALA A 111 -12.19 -16.78 4.41
C ALA A 111 -13.44 -16.80 3.54
N ALA A 112 -14.63 -16.72 4.14
CA ALA A 112 -15.91 -16.67 3.43
C ALA A 112 -16.01 -15.39 2.59
N LEU A 113 -15.75 -14.22 3.18
CA LEU A 113 -15.79 -12.94 2.47
C LEU A 113 -14.81 -12.90 1.30
N ARG A 114 -13.55 -13.31 1.54
CA ARG A 114 -12.51 -13.36 0.51
C ARG A 114 -12.88 -14.32 -0.63
N ARG A 115 -13.45 -15.49 -0.31
CA ARG A 115 -13.91 -16.47 -1.31
C ARG A 115 -15.02 -15.90 -2.18
N ILE A 116 -16.03 -15.27 -1.56
CA ILE A 116 -17.14 -14.63 -2.28
C ILE A 116 -16.61 -13.60 -3.26
N ILE A 117 -15.74 -12.70 -2.80
CA ILE A 117 -15.12 -11.65 -3.62
C ILE A 117 -14.28 -12.25 -4.76
N SER A 118 -13.37 -13.19 -4.43
CA SER A 118 -12.42 -13.75 -5.41
C SER A 118 -13.14 -14.45 -6.55
N ARG A 119 -14.26 -15.14 -6.29
CA ARG A 119 -15.07 -15.79 -7.33
C ARG A 119 -15.72 -14.82 -8.32
N ARG A 120 -15.83 -13.53 -7.98
CA ARG A 120 -16.40 -12.50 -8.88
C ARG A 120 -15.38 -11.89 -9.84
N PHE A 121 -14.09 -12.13 -9.63
CA PHE A 121 -13.05 -11.87 -10.63
C PHE A 121 -13.02 -12.99 -11.66
N THR A 122 -14.06 -13.05 -12.50
CA THR A 122 -14.16 -14.08 -13.55
C THR A 122 -13.09 -13.88 -14.62
N PRO A 123 -12.66 -14.93 -15.35
CA PRO A 123 -11.68 -14.79 -16.43
C PRO A 123 -12.06 -13.72 -17.47
N ARG A 124 -13.36 -13.59 -17.79
CA ARG A 124 -13.86 -12.56 -18.71
C ARG A 124 -13.66 -11.14 -18.16
N LEU A 125 -13.98 -10.92 -16.87
CA LEU A 125 -13.78 -9.61 -16.24
C LEU A 125 -12.29 -9.26 -16.16
N LEU A 126 -11.44 -10.24 -15.86
CA LEU A 126 -9.99 -10.07 -15.81
C LEU A 126 -9.41 -9.72 -17.18
N ALA A 127 -9.77 -10.45 -18.24
CA ALA A 127 -9.33 -10.17 -19.61
C ALA A 127 -9.78 -8.78 -20.10
N ALA A 128 -11.03 -8.40 -19.84
CA ALA A 128 -11.52 -7.06 -20.17
C ALA A 128 -10.78 -5.96 -19.38
N THR A 129 -10.40 -6.25 -18.13
CA THR A 129 -9.62 -5.34 -17.29
C THR A 129 -8.18 -5.20 -17.83
N GLU A 130 -7.55 -6.30 -18.24
CA GLU A 130 -6.22 -6.32 -18.86
C GLU A 130 -6.19 -5.45 -20.13
N GLU A 131 -7.14 -5.66 -21.05
CA GLU A 131 -7.24 -4.85 -22.27
C GLU A 131 -7.49 -3.36 -21.95
N ASN A 132 -8.28 -3.08 -20.90
CA ASN A 132 -8.51 -1.71 -20.47
C ASN A 132 -7.26 -1.04 -19.91
N ILE A 133 -6.45 -1.76 -19.13
CA ILE A 133 -5.20 -1.26 -18.57
C ILE A 133 -4.25 -0.83 -19.70
N ASP A 134 -4.09 -1.66 -20.74
CA ASP A 134 -3.22 -1.35 -21.87
C ASP A 134 -3.69 -0.08 -22.61
N ARG A 135 -5.00 0.04 -22.88
CA ARG A 135 -5.59 1.24 -23.49
C ARG A 135 -5.39 2.49 -22.63
N LEU A 136 -5.59 2.38 -21.32
CA LEU A 136 -5.41 3.48 -20.39
C LEU A 136 -3.95 3.92 -20.32
N ALA A 137 -3.01 2.97 -20.24
CA ALA A 137 -1.58 3.26 -20.24
C ALA A 137 -1.16 4.01 -21.52
N ALA A 138 -1.57 3.53 -22.70
CA ALA A 138 -1.25 4.16 -23.97
C ALA A 138 -1.81 5.60 -24.04
N ARG A 139 -3.08 5.79 -23.67
CA ARG A 139 -3.72 7.11 -23.65
C ARG A 139 -3.04 8.08 -22.67
N LEU A 140 -2.70 7.63 -21.47
CA LEU A 140 -2.03 8.49 -20.49
C LEU A 140 -0.65 8.94 -20.99
N VAL A 141 0.08 8.06 -21.66
CA VAL A 141 1.37 8.42 -22.27
C VAL A 141 1.18 9.36 -23.47
N ASP A 142 0.14 9.21 -24.28
CA ASP A 142 -0.21 10.18 -25.34
C ASP A 142 -0.47 11.57 -24.76
N GLU A 143 -1.33 11.67 -23.74
CA GLU A 143 -1.66 12.92 -23.06
C GLU A 143 -0.40 13.55 -22.45
N MET A 144 0.47 12.76 -21.82
CA MET A 144 1.75 13.24 -21.28
C MET A 144 2.69 13.79 -22.37
N ILE A 145 2.77 13.16 -23.54
CA ILE A 145 3.61 13.62 -24.65
C ILE A 145 3.07 14.93 -25.23
N ALA A 146 1.74 15.05 -25.35
CA ALA A 146 1.08 16.22 -25.90
C ALA A 146 1.15 17.43 -24.95
N GLU A 147 0.81 17.23 -23.67
CA GLU A 147 0.68 18.30 -22.69
C GLU A 147 2.01 18.67 -22.01
N ARG A 148 2.97 17.74 -22.00
CA ARG A 148 4.29 17.88 -21.33
C ARG A 148 4.17 18.38 -19.89
N PRO A 149 3.42 17.66 -19.03
CA PRO A 149 3.16 18.12 -17.68
C PRO A 149 4.44 18.10 -16.83
N GLY A 150 4.43 18.89 -15.74
CA GLY A 150 5.58 19.05 -14.86
C GLY A 150 5.68 18.06 -13.70
N ASP A 151 4.69 17.17 -13.51
CA ASP A 151 4.61 16.26 -12.35
C ASP A 151 3.97 14.92 -12.72
N PHE A 152 4.65 13.81 -12.42
CA PHE A 152 4.26 12.46 -12.86
C PHE A 152 3.09 11.91 -12.08
N MET A 153 2.90 12.39 -10.85
CA MET A 153 1.84 11.93 -9.98
C MET A 153 0.45 12.20 -10.56
N PRO A 154 0.05 13.46 -10.86
CA PRO A 154 -1.25 13.74 -11.43
C PRO A 154 -1.36 13.34 -12.91
N SER A 155 -0.25 13.15 -13.62
CA SER A 155 -0.28 12.86 -15.06
C SER A 155 -0.42 11.38 -15.41
N ALA A 156 0.15 10.48 -14.60
CA ALA A 156 0.08 9.04 -14.87
C ALA A 156 -0.08 8.20 -13.60
N ALA A 157 0.83 8.37 -12.63
CA ALA A 157 0.95 7.42 -11.52
C ALA A 157 -0.33 7.35 -10.66
N SER A 158 -0.99 8.47 -10.39
CA SER A 158 -2.27 8.50 -9.66
C SER A 158 -3.47 8.18 -10.57
N ARG A 159 -3.37 8.47 -11.87
CA ARG A 159 -4.49 8.33 -12.80
C ARG A 159 -4.74 6.89 -13.19
N LEU A 160 -3.70 6.14 -13.58
CA LEU A 160 -3.86 4.78 -14.05
C LEU A 160 -4.60 3.89 -13.02
N PRO A 161 -4.16 3.76 -11.76
CA PRO A 161 -4.82 2.88 -10.80
C PRO A 161 -6.23 3.35 -10.45
N LEU A 162 -6.44 4.67 -10.37
CA LEU A 162 -7.76 5.22 -10.12
C LEU A 162 -8.73 4.87 -11.24
N GLU A 163 -8.35 5.12 -12.49
CA GLU A 163 -9.20 4.87 -13.64
C GLU A 163 -9.48 3.37 -13.81
N VAL A 164 -8.48 2.50 -13.64
CA VAL A 164 -8.62 1.03 -13.66
C VAL A 164 -9.61 0.56 -12.61
N ILE A 165 -9.47 1.01 -11.35
CA ILE A 165 -10.37 0.61 -10.27
C ILE A 165 -11.79 1.17 -10.48
N CYS A 166 -11.92 2.40 -10.98
CA CYS A 166 -13.22 2.97 -11.33
C CYS A 166 -13.90 2.20 -12.46
N ASP A 167 -13.18 1.85 -13.53
CA ASP A 167 -13.70 1.05 -14.65
C ASP A 167 -14.13 -0.35 -14.19
N LEU A 168 -13.28 -1.02 -13.41
CA LEU A 168 -13.57 -2.34 -12.84
C LEU A 168 -14.87 -2.33 -12.01
N MET A 169 -15.11 -1.26 -11.26
CA MET A 169 -16.33 -1.09 -10.45
C MET A 169 -17.52 -0.54 -11.25
N GLY A 170 -17.35 -0.14 -12.50
CA GLY A 170 -18.41 0.50 -13.29
C GLY A 170 -18.76 1.92 -12.81
N ILE A 171 -17.79 2.64 -12.23
CA ILE A 171 -17.97 4.01 -11.75
C ILE A 171 -17.91 4.99 -12.93
N PRO A 172 -18.98 5.77 -13.16
CA PRO A 172 -19.02 6.77 -14.22
C PRO A 172 -17.92 7.84 -14.12
N GLY A 173 -17.50 8.36 -15.27
CA GLY A 173 -16.43 9.35 -15.38
C GLY A 173 -16.65 10.60 -14.53
N GLU A 174 -17.89 11.08 -14.41
CA GLU A 174 -18.25 12.28 -13.65
C GLU A 174 -17.98 12.15 -12.14
N HIS A 175 -17.86 10.93 -11.61
CA HIS A 175 -17.59 10.69 -10.19
C HIS A 175 -16.10 10.57 -9.88
N ARG A 176 -15.24 10.33 -10.87
CA ARG A 176 -13.80 10.03 -10.66
C ARG A 176 -13.03 11.18 -9.99
N PRO A 177 -13.15 12.46 -10.39
CA PRO A 177 -12.42 13.54 -9.72
C PRO A 177 -12.79 13.67 -8.25
N ARG A 178 -14.07 13.49 -7.92
CA ARG A 178 -14.54 13.51 -6.54
C ARG A 178 -13.97 12.35 -5.74
N ILE A 179 -13.97 11.15 -6.31
CA ILE A 179 -13.44 9.94 -5.66
C ILE A 179 -11.93 10.07 -5.42
N ALA A 180 -11.18 10.58 -6.40
CA ALA A 180 -9.74 10.85 -6.26
C ALA A 180 -9.46 11.68 -5.01
N GLY A 181 -10.16 12.82 -4.87
CA GLY A 181 -10.02 13.68 -3.69
C GLY A 181 -10.43 12.99 -2.38
N GLN A 182 -11.42 12.09 -2.41
CA GLN A 182 -11.79 11.31 -1.21
C GLN A 182 -10.72 10.29 -0.81
N ILE A 183 -10.08 9.62 -1.78
CA ILE A 183 -8.99 8.67 -1.51
C ILE A 183 -7.80 9.39 -0.88
N ASP A 184 -7.43 10.55 -1.43
CA ASP A 184 -6.34 11.38 -0.88
C ASP A 184 -6.64 11.77 0.56
N HIS A 185 -7.85 12.27 0.85
CA HIS A 185 -8.24 12.65 2.21
C HIS A 185 -8.42 11.48 3.18
N ALA A 186 -8.82 10.30 2.69
CA ALA A 186 -8.93 9.09 3.51
C ALA A 186 -7.56 8.59 3.95
N SER A 187 -6.53 8.82 3.14
CA SER A 187 -5.20 8.26 3.33
C SER A 187 -4.15 9.30 3.76
N GLU A 188 -4.48 10.59 3.77
CA GLU A 188 -3.59 11.71 4.11
C GLU A 188 -2.95 11.58 5.52
N HIS A 189 -1.61 11.52 5.58
CA HIS A 189 -0.78 11.43 6.79
C HIS A 189 -1.15 10.27 7.75
N VAL A 190 -1.35 9.05 7.22
CA VAL A 190 -1.68 7.89 8.06
C VAL A 190 -0.58 7.65 9.10
N GLY A 191 -0.98 7.74 10.37
CA GLY A 191 -0.16 7.43 11.54
C GLY A 191 0.98 8.42 11.85
N VAL A 192 1.04 9.59 11.22
CA VAL A 192 1.98 10.68 11.55
C VAL A 192 1.24 11.98 11.84
N GLU A 193 1.60 12.64 12.94
CA GLU A 193 1.13 13.99 13.25
C GLU A 193 2.18 15.03 12.89
N ARG A 194 1.84 16.01 12.06
CA ARG A 194 2.67 17.21 11.89
C ARG A 194 2.58 18.08 13.13
N ARG A 195 3.74 18.53 13.63
CA ARG A 195 3.82 19.73 14.49
C ARG A 195 3.82 20.97 13.58
N GLY A 196 2.86 21.89 13.77
CA GLY A 196 2.86 23.22 13.13
C GLY A 196 1.64 23.58 12.25
N ARG A 197 1.52 24.89 11.95
CA ARG A 197 0.34 25.64 11.41
C ARG A 197 -0.15 25.31 9.98
N ALA A 198 0.27 24.24 9.33
CA ALA A 198 -0.14 23.97 7.94
C ALA A 198 -1.45 23.18 7.86
N ARG A 199 -2.51 23.89 7.42
CA ARG A 199 -3.89 23.44 7.11
C ARG A 199 -4.61 22.79 8.28
N LEU A 200 -5.70 23.44 8.73
CA LEU A 200 -6.65 22.85 9.68
C LEU A 200 -7.00 21.42 9.23
N ARG A 201 -6.48 20.42 9.95
CA ARG A 201 -6.99 19.06 9.84
C ARG A 201 -8.41 19.09 10.37
N ILE A 202 -9.39 19.16 9.47
CA ILE A 202 -10.80 19.07 9.84
C ILE A 202 -11.01 17.69 10.48
N PRO A 203 -11.28 17.60 11.80
CA PRO A 203 -11.54 16.33 12.44
C PRO A 203 -12.69 15.62 11.71
N GLY A 204 -12.50 14.35 11.35
CA GLY A 204 -13.50 13.59 10.62
C GLY A 204 -13.48 13.73 9.09
N ARG A 205 -12.57 14.50 8.48
CA ARG A 205 -12.48 14.62 7.00
C ARG A 205 -12.35 13.27 6.30
N GLY A 206 -11.39 12.44 6.69
CA GLY A 206 -11.21 11.10 6.12
C GLY A 206 -12.43 10.18 6.35
N LEU A 207 -13.16 10.37 7.44
CA LEU A 207 -14.38 9.63 7.70
C LEU A 207 -15.55 10.10 6.84
N ALA A 208 -15.71 11.41 6.66
CA ALA A 208 -16.65 11.99 5.73
C ALA A 208 -16.35 11.52 4.29
N SER A 209 -15.06 11.36 3.95
CA SER A 209 -14.62 10.76 2.70
C SER A 209 -15.08 9.32 2.53
N LEU A 210 -14.86 8.47 3.54
CA LEU A 210 -15.36 7.09 3.55
C LEU A 210 -16.89 7.04 3.43
N ALA A 211 -17.61 7.86 4.20
CA ALA A 211 -19.06 7.93 4.14
C ALA A 211 -19.57 8.33 2.75
N MET A 212 -18.92 9.32 2.12
CA MET A 212 -19.28 9.78 0.78
C MET A 212 -19.04 8.69 -0.27
N MET A 213 -17.89 8.00 -0.20
CA MET A 213 -17.60 6.87 -1.09
C MET A 213 -18.65 5.76 -0.94
N GLN A 214 -19.03 5.41 0.29
CA GLN A 214 -20.07 4.41 0.53
C GLN A 214 -21.44 4.85 -0.01
N LEU A 215 -21.79 6.14 0.06
CA LEU A 215 -23.03 6.65 -0.52
C LEU A 215 -23.06 6.52 -2.05
N VAL A 216 -21.95 6.83 -2.72
CA VAL A 216 -21.81 6.64 -4.18
C VAL A 216 -21.96 5.15 -4.51
N MET A 217 -21.27 4.27 -3.79
CA MET A 217 -21.35 2.83 -4.03
C MET A 217 -22.74 2.25 -3.74
N ALA A 218 -23.43 2.73 -2.71
CA ALA A 218 -24.79 2.30 -2.41
C ALA A 218 -25.80 2.74 -3.49
N ARG A 219 -25.55 3.86 -4.18
CA ARG A 219 -26.35 4.29 -5.35
C ARG A 219 -26.06 3.39 -6.54
N LEU A 220 -24.78 3.19 -6.87
CA LEU A 220 -24.35 2.35 -7.97
C LEU A 220 -24.82 0.89 -7.81
N ALA A 221 -24.71 0.32 -6.61
CA ALA A 221 -25.20 -1.02 -6.30
C ALA A 221 -26.71 -1.16 -6.54
N ARG A 222 -27.51 -0.15 -6.17
CA ARG A 222 -28.96 -0.15 -6.43
C ARG A 222 -29.29 -0.05 -7.92
N GLU A 223 -28.52 0.76 -8.65
CA GLU A 223 -28.64 0.87 -10.10
C GLU A 223 -28.32 -0.47 -10.78
N ARG A 224 -27.18 -1.10 -10.45
CA ARG A 224 -26.76 -2.39 -11.03
C ARG A 224 -27.66 -3.57 -10.68
N ARG A 225 -28.43 -3.50 -9.59
CA ARG A 225 -29.50 -4.47 -9.33
C ARG A 225 -30.66 -4.36 -10.33
N ARG A 226 -30.95 -3.16 -10.84
CA ARG A 226 -32.03 -2.90 -11.81
C ARG A 226 -31.55 -2.99 -13.25
N HIS A 227 -30.34 -2.52 -13.52
CA HIS A 227 -29.70 -2.44 -14.82
C HIS A 227 -28.28 -3.03 -14.73
N PRO A 228 -28.15 -4.36 -14.72
CA PRO A 228 -26.86 -4.99 -14.56
C PRO A 228 -25.94 -4.71 -15.76
N GLN A 229 -24.64 -4.54 -15.50
CA GLN A 229 -23.59 -4.34 -16.50
C GLN A 229 -22.46 -5.36 -16.33
N ASP A 230 -21.46 -5.33 -17.20
CA ASP A 230 -20.29 -6.21 -17.17
C ASP A 230 -19.20 -5.67 -16.23
N ASP A 231 -19.57 -5.31 -14.99
CA ASP A 231 -18.66 -4.76 -13.96
C ASP A 231 -18.69 -5.55 -12.64
N LEU A 232 -17.70 -5.29 -11.77
CA LEU A 232 -17.56 -5.98 -10.49
C LEU A 232 -18.74 -5.72 -9.56
N VAL A 233 -19.32 -4.52 -9.58
CA VAL A 233 -20.49 -4.19 -8.75
C VAL A 233 -21.67 -5.06 -9.14
N SER A 234 -21.94 -5.18 -10.44
CA SER A 234 -22.98 -6.05 -10.99
C SER A 234 -22.74 -7.52 -10.65
N ALA A 235 -21.49 -7.98 -10.69
CA ALA A 235 -21.14 -9.33 -10.30
C ALA A 235 -21.36 -9.60 -8.79
N LEU A 236 -21.15 -8.59 -7.94
CA LEU A 236 -21.32 -8.70 -6.49
C LEU A 236 -22.78 -8.54 -6.03
N VAL A 237 -23.58 -7.69 -6.69
CA VAL A 237 -24.98 -7.43 -6.27
C VAL A 237 -25.99 -8.44 -6.83
N ARG A 238 -25.66 -9.15 -7.91
CA ARG A 238 -26.49 -10.21 -8.51
C ARG A 238 -26.46 -11.54 -7.72
N ALA A 239 -25.59 -11.66 -6.72
CA ALA A 239 -25.37 -12.89 -5.99
C ALA A 239 -26.57 -13.24 -5.10
N ASP A 240 -27.51 -14.01 -5.64
CA ASP A 240 -28.63 -14.66 -4.92
C ASP A 240 -28.86 -16.12 -5.37
N ILE A 241 -27.94 -16.71 -6.16
CA ILE A 241 -28.15 -18.05 -6.77
C ILE A 241 -27.71 -19.19 -5.82
N ASP A 242 -26.80 -18.94 -4.87
CA ASP A 242 -26.30 -19.94 -3.92
C ASP A 242 -26.56 -19.57 -2.44
N GLY A 243 -27.39 -18.54 -2.17
CA GLY A 243 -27.65 -18.01 -0.81
C GLY A 243 -26.48 -17.24 -0.18
N GLU A 244 -25.35 -17.08 -0.87
CA GLU A 244 -24.17 -16.35 -0.40
C GLU A 244 -23.99 -15.01 -1.17
N GLY A 245 -24.61 -13.95 -0.65
CA GLY A 245 -24.45 -12.57 -1.10
C GLY A 245 -23.75 -11.69 -0.06
N LEU A 246 -23.12 -10.60 -0.49
CA LEU A 246 -22.62 -9.59 0.45
C LEU A 246 -23.78 -8.78 1.01
N SER A 247 -23.80 -8.58 2.33
CA SER A 247 -24.68 -7.57 2.91
C SER A 247 -24.35 -6.20 2.33
N SER A 248 -25.31 -5.28 2.30
CA SER A 248 -25.05 -3.90 1.80
C SER A 248 -23.89 -3.23 2.56
N ARG A 249 -23.68 -3.61 3.82
CA ARG A 249 -22.60 -3.12 4.67
C ARG A 249 -21.25 -3.73 4.31
N ASP A 250 -21.17 -5.04 4.11
CA ASP A 250 -19.94 -5.71 3.67
C ASP A 250 -19.54 -5.27 2.27
N LEU A 251 -20.52 -5.07 1.39
CA LEU A 251 -20.32 -4.52 0.07
C LEU A 251 -19.71 -3.11 0.12
N GLY A 252 -20.29 -2.20 0.93
CA GLY A 252 -19.75 -0.85 1.11
C GLY A 252 -18.35 -0.83 1.74
N ALA A 253 -18.10 -1.68 2.73
CA ALA A 253 -16.79 -1.84 3.36
C ALA A 253 -15.75 -2.39 2.38
N PHE A 254 -16.12 -3.38 1.56
CA PHE A 254 -15.24 -3.94 0.54
C PHE A 254 -14.88 -2.91 -0.53
N PHE A 255 -15.83 -2.13 -1.03
CA PHE A 255 -15.52 -1.10 -2.02
C PHE A 255 -14.63 0.01 -1.46
N SER A 256 -14.87 0.41 -0.21
CA SER A 256 -13.99 1.37 0.48
C SER A 256 -12.56 0.84 0.59
N LEU A 257 -12.42 -0.46 0.92
CA LEU A 257 -11.12 -1.14 0.93
C LEU A 257 -10.49 -1.18 -0.47
N LEU A 258 -11.25 -1.53 -1.51
CA LEU A 258 -10.73 -1.66 -2.88
C LEU A 258 -10.26 -0.32 -3.44
N LEU A 259 -11.01 0.76 -3.22
CA LEU A 259 -10.62 2.12 -3.64
C LEU A 259 -9.32 2.59 -2.98
N VAL A 260 -9.17 2.40 -1.67
CA VAL A 260 -7.96 2.84 -0.97
C VAL A 260 -6.78 1.92 -1.27
N ALA A 261 -6.95 0.60 -1.12
CA ALA A 261 -5.87 -0.37 -1.27
C ALA A 261 -5.40 -0.52 -2.72
N GLY A 262 -6.33 -0.49 -3.68
CA GLY A 262 -6.04 -0.65 -5.10
C GLY A 262 -5.39 0.58 -5.75
N VAL A 263 -5.66 1.79 -5.23
CA VAL A 263 -5.14 3.03 -5.82
C VAL A 263 -3.84 3.47 -5.16
N GLU A 264 -3.81 3.59 -3.84
CA GLU A 264 -2.69 4.21 -3.12
C GLU A 264 -1.39 3.40 -3.27
N THR A 265 -1.47 2.07 -3.19
CA THR A 265 -0.26 1.23 -3.22
C THR A 265 0.35 1.20 -4.62
N THR A 266 -0.47 1.04 -5.66
CA THR A 266 -0.02 0.95 -7.05
C THR A 266 0.53 2.29 -7.54
N ARG A 267 -0.12 3.43 -7.23
CA ARG A 267 0.41 4.76 -7.62
C ARG A 267 1.80 5.02 -7.05
N ASN A 268 2.03 4.63 -5.80
CA ASN A 268 3.31 4.78 -5.14
C ASN A 268 4.37 3.84 -5.77
N ALA A 269 4.01 2.59 -6.05
CA ALA A 269 4.92 1.65 -6.73
C ALA A 269 5.34 2.18 -8.11
N ILE A 270 4.38 2.68 -8.90
CA ILE A 270 4.64 3.29 -10.22
C ILE A 270 5.58 4.50 -10.10
N ALA A 271 5.31 5.41 -9.17
CA ALA A 271 6.11 6.62 -8.98
C ALA A 271 7.55 6.29 -8.53
N HIS A 272 7.69 5.41 -7.54
CA HIS A 272 9.01 4.91 -7.12
C HIS A 272 9.71 4.15 -8.26
N GLY A 273 8.98 3.37 -9.05
CA GLY A 273 9.54 2.64 -10.18
C GLY A 273 10.15 3.56 -11.24
N LEU A 274 9.45 4.63 -11.63
CA LEU A 274 10.00 5.62 -12.54
C LEU A 274 11.25 6.30 -11.95
N PHE A 275 11.19 6.69 -10.67
CA PHE A 275 12.33 7.28 -9.98
C PHE A 275 13.53 6.32 -9.89
N LEU A 276 13.31 5.04 -9.62
CA LEU A 276 14.36 4.01 -9.56
C LEU A 276 15.02 3.81 -10.93
N LEU A 277 14.23 3.72 -12.00
CA LEU A 277 14.74 3.58 -13.37
C LEU A 277 15.49 4.84 -13.85
N ASP A 278 15.10 6.04 -13.40
CA ASP A 278 15.85 7.28 -13.64
C ASP A 278 17.21 7.27 -12.93
N ARG A 279 17.24 6.81 -11.66
CA ARG A 279 18.46 6.74 -10.84
C ARG A 279 19.43 5.63 -11.25
N HIS A 280 18.95 4.63 -11.99
CA HIS A 280 19.71 3.45 -12.44
C HIS A 280 19.58 3.29 -13.96
N PRO A 281 20.20 4.17 -14.76
CA PRO A 281 20.07 4.16 -16.21
C PRO A 281 20.53 2.84 -16.85
N GLU A 282 21.45 2.12 -16.22
CA GLU A 282 21.91 0.79 -16.63
C GLU A 282 20.80 -0.27 -16.51
N GLN A 283 20.03 -0.24 -15.42
CA GLN A 283 18.88 -1.14 -15.23
C GLN A 283 17.75 -0.77 -16.21
N ARG A 284 17.54 0.52 -16.45
CA ARG A 284 16.57 1.00 -17.45
C ARG A 284 16.94 0.57 -18.86
N GLU A 285 18.22 0.65 -19.24
CA GLU A 285 18.65 0.22 -20.58
C GLU A 285 18.59 -1.30 -20.72
N LEU A 286 18.92 -2.05 -19.66
CA LEU A 286 18.71 -3.50 -19.63
C LEU A 286 17.23 -3.86 -19.86
N LEU A 287 16.32 -3.22 -19.12
CA LEU A 287 14.88 -3.42 -19.31
C LEU A 287 14.43 -3.07 -20.73
N ARG A 288 15.02 -2.05 -21.37
CA ARG A 288 14.72 -1.67 -22.75
C ARG A 288 15.27 -2.65 -23.78
N SER A 289 16.40 -3.28 -23.49
CA SER A 289 17.07 -4.20 -24.44
C SER A 289 16.21 -5.43 -24.76
N ASP A 290 15.44 -5.90 -23.78
CA ASP A 290 14.50 -7.02 -23.92
C ASP A 290 13.37 -6.88 -22.88
N PHE A 291 12.37 -6.07 -23.22
CA PHE A 291 11.31 -5.69 -22.28
C PHE A 291 10.57 -6.91 -21.73
N ASP A 292 10.15 -7.83 -22.60
CA ASP A 292 9.34 -8.98 -22.20
C ASP A 292 10.12 -9.94 -21.30
N ARG A 293 11.44 -10.06 -21.50
CA ARG A 293 12.32 -10.85 -20.63
C ARG A 293 12.47 -10.23 -19.24
N TYR A 294 12.61 -8.92 -19.13
CA TYR A 294 13.04 -8.26 -17.89
C TYR A 294 11.89 -7.62 -17.09
N ILE A 295 10.74 -7.33 -17.69
CA ILE A 295 9.67 -6.58 -17.02
C ILE A 295 9.13 -7.29 -15.78
N GLY A 296 8.99 -8.62 -15.82
CA GLY A 296 8.53 -9.39 -14.65
C GLY A 296 9.44 -9.21 -13.43
N GLY A 297 10.77 -9.33 -13.64
CA GLY A 297 11.76 -9.11 -12.59
C GLY A 297 11.83 -7.65 -12.15
N ALA A 298 11.71 -6.70 -13.08
CA ALA A 298 11.69 -5.27 -12.79
C ALA A 298 10.51 -4.88 -11.90
N VAL A 299 9.31 -5.37 -12.18
CA VAL A 299 8.11 -5.11 -11.38
C VAL A 299 8.28 -5.64 -9.94
N GLU A 300 8.74 -6.87 -9.77
CA GLU A 300 8.98 -7.42 -8.43
C GLU A 300 10.08 -6.63 -7.68
N GLU A 301 11.16 -6.25 -8.36
CA GLU A 301 12.21 -5.46 -7.75
C GLU A 301 11.74 -4.04 -7.38
N ILE A 302 10.90 -3.41 -8.19
CA ILE A 302 10.27 -2.12 -7.88
C ILE A 302 9.39 -2.25 -6.62
N VAL A 303 8.59 -3.30 -6.52
CA VAL A 303 7.72 -3.54 -5.35
C VAL A 303 8.54 -3.81 -4.10
N ARG A 304 9.59 -4.64 -4.19
CA ARG A 304 10.54 -4.84 -3.09
C ARG A 304 11.20 -3.53 -2.68
N HIS A 305 11.73 -2.77 -3.64
CA HIS A 305 12.49 -1.57 -3.34
C HIS A 305 11.63 -0.48 -2.75
N SER A 306 10.48 -0.18 -3.38
CA SER A 306 9.56 0.86 -2.94
C SER A 306 8.88 0.48 -1.63
N THR A 307 8.49 -0.80 -1.49
CA THR A 307 7.66 -1.33 -0.41
C THR A 307 6.51 -0.35 -0.09
N PRO A 308 5.49 -0.27 -0.96
CA PRO A 308 4.47 0.76 -0.88
C PRO A 308 3.78 0.79 0.48
N ILE A 309 3.54 -0.38 1.10
CA ILE A 309 3.11 -0.51 2.49
C ILE A 309 4.31 -0.84 3.37
N ILE A 310 4.63 0.07 4.29
CA ILE A 310 5.74 -0.06 5.25
C ILE A 310 5.46 -1.18 6.24
N GLN A 311 4.24 -1.20 6.81
CA GLN A 311 3.92 -2.11 7.89
C GLN A 311 2.44 -2.43 8.00
N PHE A 312 2.15 -3.61 8.54
CA PHE A 312 0.86 -3.95 9.14
C PHE A 312 1.07 -4.41 10.57
N ARG A 313 0.03 -4.29 11.39
CA ARG A 313 0.04 -4.77 12.77
C ARG A 313 -0.74 -6.07 12.91
N ARG A 314 -0.38 -6.87 13.92
CA ARG A 314 -1.12 -8.04 14.39
C ARG A 314 -1.31 -7.99 15.90
N THR A 315 -2.30 -8.74 16.38
CA THR A 315 -2.53 -9.03 17.80
C THR A 315 -2.12 -10.46 18.07
N VAL A 316 -1.29 -10.68 19.07
CA VAL A 316 -0.94 -12.02 19.54
C VAL A 316 -2.14 -12.58 20.29
N VAL A 317 -2.63 -13.78 19.92
CA VAL A 317 -3.83 -14.39 20.54
C VAL A 317 -3.51 -15.58 21.44
N SER A 318 -2.35 -16.18 21.27
CA SER A 318 -1.80 -17.26 22.10
C SER A 318 -0.32 -17.02 22.31
N GLU A 319 0.23 -17.53 23.42
CA GLU A 319 1.66 -17.49 23.67
C GLU A 319 2.44 -18.08 22.49
N TYR A 320 3.52 -17.41 22.07
CA TYR A 320 4.34 -17.85 20.94
C TYR A 320 5.76 -17.30 21.03
N GLU A 321 6.75 -18.16 20.83
CA GLU A 321 8.16 -17.77 20.77
C GLU A 321 8.53 -17.36 19.33
N LEU A 322 9.01 -16.13 19.16
CA LEU A 322 9.46 -15.60 17.88
C LEU A 322 10.68 -14.70 18.06
N GLY A 323 11.73 -14.96 17.26
CA GLY A 323 12.95 -14.15 17.28
C GLY A 323 13.61 -14.07 18.67
N GLY A 324 13.64 -15.16 19.45
CA GLY A 324 14.23 -15.16 20.80
C GLY A 324 13.39 -14.44 21.86
N ARG A 325 12.12 -14.15 21.58
CA ARG A 325 11.17 -13.55 22.52
C ARG A 325 9.88 -14.35 22.62
N THR A 326 9.46 -14.66 23.85
CA THR A 326 8.09 -15.09 24.12
C THR A 326 7.14 -13.91 24.06
N LEU A 327 6.20 -13.97 23.12
CA LEU A 327 5.10 -13.03 22.96
C LEU A 327 3.86 -13.56 23.68
N LEU A 328 3.13 -12.69 24.36
CA LEU A 328 1.97 -13.03 25.18
C LEU A 328 0.64 -12.58 24.54
N PRO A 329 -0.48 -13.26 24.87
CA PRO A 329 -1.79 -12.85 24.39
C PRO A 329 -2.11 -11.38 24.67
N GLY A 330 -2.65 -10.68 23.66
CA GLY A 330 -3.01 -9.26 23.70
C GLY A 330 -1.89 -8.31 23.27
N GLU A 331 -0.64 -8.76 23.25
CA GLU A 331 0.49 -7.95 22.76
C GLU A 331 0.33 -7.63 21.28
N LYS A 332 0.85 -6.46 20.87
CA LYS A 332 0.85 -6.04 19.47
C LYS A 332 2.21 -6.30 18.86
N VAL A 333 2.21 -6.72 17.60
CA VAL A 333 3.42 -6.79 16.79
C VAL A 333 3.22 -5.98 15.51
N ALA A 334 4.23 -5.22 15.11
CA ALA A 334 4.31 -4.52 13.84
C ALA A 334 5.19 -5.34 12.89
N LEU A 335 4.63 -5.75 11.75
CA LEU A 335 5.32 -6.45 10.68
C LEU A 335 5.92 -5.39 9.75
N LEU A 336 7.22 -5.12 9.86
CA LEU A 336 7.91 -4.07 9.09
C LEU A 336 8.36 -4.63 7.74
N TYR A 337 7.47 -4.66 6.74
CA TYR A 337 7.78 -5.11 5.38
C TYR A 337 8.94 -4.30 4.77
N ALA A 338 9.00 -2.99 5.04
CA ALA A 338 10.08 -2.13 4.55
C ALA A 338 11.47 -2.56 5.07
N SER A 339 11.53 -3.14 6.29
CA SER A 339 12.74 -3.74 6.84
C SER A 339 12.99 -5.12 6.27
N ALA A 340 11.97 -5.99 6.27
CA ALA A 340 12.08 -7.36 5.77
C ALA A 340 12.51 -7.44 4.30
N ASN A 341 12.04 -6.50 3.46
CA ASN A 341 12.44 -6.39 2.05
C ASN A 341 13.88 -5.89 1.85
N ARG A 342 14.58 -5.55 2.93
CA ARG A 342 15.98 -5.15 2.95
C ARG A 342 16.84 -6.06 3.86
N ASP A 343 16.30 -7.18 4.29
CA ASP A 343 17.01 -8.10 5.18
C ASP A 343 18.18 -8.78 4.45
N GLU A 344 19.39 -8.49 4.89
CA GLU A 344 20.65 -8.99 4.34
C GLU A 344 20.78 -10.51 4.45
N SER A 345 20.07 -11.16 5.38
CA SER A 345 20.04 -12.63 5.50
C SER A 345 19.27 -13.32 4.37
N VAL A 346 18.44 -12.57 3.64
CA VAL A 346 17.63 -13.08 2.52
C VAL A 346 18.04 -12.47 1.18
N PHE A 347 18.39 -11.19 1.17
CA PHE A 347 18.74 -10.45 -0.04
C PHE A 347 20.21 -10.05 -0.02
N THR A 348 21.02 -10.64 -0.90
CA THR A 348 22.39 -10.17 -1.14
C THR A 348 22.35 -8.73 -1.66
N ARG A 349 23.13 -7.83 -1.05
CA ARG A 349 23.16 -6.38 -1.35
C ARG A 349 21.72 -5.83 -1.43
N PRO A 350 20.98 -5.79 -0.31
CA PRO A 350 19.55 -5.48 -0.32
C PRO A 350 19.24 -4.07 -0.84
N ASP A 351 20.22 -3.15 -0.74
CA ASP A 351 20.06 -1.77 -1.17
C ASP A 351 20.31 -1.50 -2.64
N LEU A 352 20.88 -2.47 -3.37
CA LEU A 352 21.06 -2.39 -4.81
C LEU A 352 19.72 -2.66 -5.52
N PHE A 353 19.35 -1.79 -6.45
CA PHE A 353 18.24 -2.00 -7.39
C PHE A 353 18.70 -2.87 -8.55
N ASP A 354 18.14 -4.08 -8.64
CA ASP A 354 18.51 -5.07 -9.64
C ASP A 354 17.28 -5.80 -10.20
N ILE A 355 16.90 -5.48 -11.43
CA ILE A 355 15.73 -6.07 -12.09
C ILE A 355 15.93 -7.55 -12.43
N THR A 356 17.17 -8.05 -12.34
CA THR A 356 17.51 -9.46 -12.61
C THR A 356 17.55 -10.30 -11.34
N ARG A 357 17.28 -9.70 -10.17
CA ARG A 357 17.31 -10.39 -8.88
C ARG A 357 16.45 -11.65 -8.89
N SER A 358 17.10 -12.79 -8.67
CA SER A 358 16.44 -14.09 -8.55
C SER A 358 17.19 -14.99 -7.57
N PRO A 359 16.52 -15.64 -6.61
CA PRO A 359 15.11 -15.46 -6.27
C PRO A 359 14.82 -14.06 -5.68
N ASN A 360 13.57 -13.61 -5.76
CA ASN A 360 13.13 -12.34 -5.17
C ASN A 360 11.95 -12.53 -4.19
N PRO A 361 12.16 -13.18 -3.03
CA PRO A 361 11.08 -13.54 -2.11
C PRO A 361 10.61 -12.35 -1.24
N HIS A 362 10.34 -11.20 -1.86
CA HIS A 362 9.91 -10.00 -1.16
C HIS A 362 8.50 -10.15 -0.55
N LEU A 363 8.25 -9.38 0.50
CA LEU A 363 7.00 -9.35 1.24
C LEU A 363 6.18 -8.09 0.93
N GLY A 364 6.44 -7.41 -0.20
CA GLY A 364 5.70 -6.20 -0.62
C GLY A 364 4.20 -6.41 -0.88
N TYR A 365 3.77 -7.65 -1.13
CA TYR A 365 2.36 -8.06 -1.22
C TYR A 365 1.86 -8.78 0.06
N GLY A 366 2.60 -8.63 1.17
CA GLY A 366 2.44 -9.40 2.41
C GLY A 366 3.21 -10.73 2.38
N GLY A 367 3.51 -11.31 3.54
CA GLY A 367 4.32 -12.53 3.66
C GLY A 367 3.62 -13.85 3.28
N GLY A 368 2.62 -13.77 2.41
CA GLY A 368 1.71 -14.88 2.12
C GLY A 368 0.62 -15.03 3.18
N GLY A 369 0.11 -16.26 3.34
CA GLY A 369 -0.99 -16.55 4.25
C GLY A 369 -2.35 -16.01 3.74
N PRO A 370 -3.38 -16.00 4.60
CA PRO A 370 -4.75 -15.67 4.19
C PRO A 370 -4.89 -14.22 3.67
N HIS A 371 -4.07 -13.30 4.15
CA HIS A 371 -4.12 -11.88 3.79
C HIS A 371 -3.14 -11.48 2.68
N HIS A 372 -2.56 -12.43 1.94
CA HIS A 372 -1.78 -12.08 0.75
C HIS A 372 -2.59 -11.17 -0.18
N CYS A 373 -1.93 -10.14 -0.74
CA CYS A 373 -2.59 -9.08 -1.48
C CYS A 373 -3.51 -9.66 -2.57
N LEU A 374 -4.79 -9.29 -2.52
CA LEU A 374 -5.78 -9.75 -3.50
C LEU A 374 -5.52 -9.14 -4.89
N GLY A 375 -5.04 -7.90 -4.93
CA GLY A 375 -4.77 -7.15 -6.17
C GLY A 375 -3.36 -7.34 -6.72
N ALA A 376 -2.58 -8.32 -6.24
CA ALA A 376 -1.18 -8.46 -6.63
C ALA A 376 -0.99 -8.70 -8.14
N HIS A 377 -1.88 -9.46 -8.78
CA HIS A 377 -1.87 -9.65 -10.24
C HIS A 377 -2.16 -8.33 -10.98
N LEU A 378 -3.23 -7.65 -10.55
CA LEU A 378 -3.66 -6.38 -11.15
C LEU A 378 -2.58 -5.29 -11.07
N ALA A 379 -1.94 -5.13 -9.91
CA ALA A 379 -0.86 -4.16 -9.73
C ALA A 379 0.33 -4.43 -10.67
N ARG A 380 0.65 -5.71 -10.94
CA ARG A 380 1.71 -6.07 -11.89
C ARG A 380 1.36 -5.70 -13.32
N LEU A 381 0.11 -5.94 -13.73
CA LEU A 381 -0.39 -5.57 -15.05
C LEU A 381 -0.33 -4.05 -15.25
N GLU A 382 -0.82 -3.27 -14.28
CA GLU A 382 -0.80 -1.80 -14.35
C GLU A 382 0.63 -1.25 -14.50
N MET A 383 1.58 -1.72 -13.68
CA MET A 383 2.99 -1.32 -13.79
C MET A 383 3.59 -1.76 -15.12
N THR A 384 3.32 -3.00 -15.55
CA THR A 384 3.82 -3.55 -16.82
C THR A 384 3.36 -2.72 -18.01
N ALA A 385 2.07 -2.44 -18.11
CA ALA A 385 1.48 -1.68 -19.21
C ALA A 385 2.04 -0.26 -19.27
N LEU A 386 2.08 0.45 -18.13
CA LEU A 386 2.57 1.82 -18.10
C LEU A 386 4.07 1.90 -18.43
N PHE A 387 4.90 1.02 -17.84
CA PHE A 387 6.32 1.01 -18.16
C PHE A 387 6.60 0.55 -19.59
N ARG A 388 5.77 -0.32 -20.16
CA ARG A 388 5.85 -0.68 -21.59
C ARG A 388 5.72 0.58 -22.43
N GLU A 389 4.64 1.32 -22.27
CA GLU A 389 4.38 2.55 -23.03
C GLU A 389 5.47 3.61 -22.83
N LEU A 390 5.90 3.84 -21.59
CA LEU A 390 6.95 4.83 -21.27
C LEU A 390 8.33 4.45 -21.85
N LEU A 391 8.66 3.16 -21.98
CA LEU A 391 9.98 2.72 -22.40
C LEU A 391 10.07 2.39 -23.90
N THR A 392 9.00 1.87 -24.51
CA THR A 392 8.98 1.53 -25.94
C THR A 392 8.82 2.76 -26.83
N ARG A 393 8.01 3.74 -26.41
CA ARG A 393 7.77 4.99 -27.15
C ARG A 393 8.88 6.03 -27.00
N ARG A 394 9.79 5.79 -26.05
CA ARG A 394 11.00 6.59 -25.78
C ARG A 394 10.77 8.12 -25.64
N PRO A 395 9.72 8.61 -24.95
CA PRO A 395 9.71 10.01 -24.55
C PRO A 395 10.98 10.34 -23.77
N VAL A 396 11.55 11.53 -23.99
CA VAL A 396 12.66 12.01 -23.18
C VAL A 396 12.08 12.47 -21.85
N ILE A 397 12.05 11.57 -20.88
CA ILE A 397 11.65 11.85 -19.50
C ILE A 397 12.88 12.25 -18.71
N ARG A 398 12.90 13.47 -18.20
CA ARG A 398 13.96 13.95 -17.30
C ARG A 398 13.35 14.42 -16.00
N ARG A 399 13.84 13.88 -14.90
CA ARG A 399 13.50 14.35 -13.57
C ARG A 399 14.05 15.77 -13.36
N THR A 400 13.23 16.65 -12.79
CA THR A 400 13.62 18.05 -12.49
C THR A 400 13.80 18.32 -11.00
N GLY A 401 13.48 17.35 -10.14
CA GLY A 401 13.68 17.42 -8.70
C GLY A 401 13.50 16.05 -8.03
N ASP A 402 13.81 15.93 -6.74
CA ASP A 402 13.55 14.70 -6.00
C ASP A 402 12.04 14.52 -5.73
N PRO A 403 11.55 13.28 -5.56
CA PRO A 403 10.16 13.04 -5.16
C PRO A 403 9.87 13.70 -3.80
N ALA A 404 8.77 14.45 -3.72
CA ALA A 404 8.28 14.95 -2.44
C ALA A 404 7.47 13.85 -1.76
N LEU A 405 8.06 13.21 -0.73
CA LEU A 405 7.38 12.17 0.03
C LEU A 405 6.39 12.79 1.03
N VAL A 406 5.29 12.08 1.27
CA VAL A 406 4.34 12.44 2.33
C VAL A 406 4.68 11.64 3.58
N ASP A 407 4.79 12.33 4.72
CA ASP A 407 5.09 11.69 5.99
C ASP A 407 4.00 10.67 6.36
N SER A 408 4.41 9.43 6.57
CA SER A 408 3.53 8.32 6.90
C SER A 408 4.31 7.21 7.59
N ASN A 409 3.67 6.57 8.57
CA ASN A 409 4.20 5.36 9.19
C ASN A 409 3.71 4.09 8.50
N PHE A 410 2.78 4.21 7.55
CA PHE A 410 2.05 3.09 6.98
C PHE A 410 2.42 2.84 5.52
N ASP A 411 2.64 3.89 4.74
CA ASP A 411 2.95 3.80 3.32
C ASP A 411 4.12 4.71 2.89
N ASN A 412 4.87 4.30 1.87
CA ASN A 412 5.92 5.11 1.28
C ASN A 412 5.34 6.04 0.20
N ARG A 413 4.47 6.97 0.62
CA ARG A 413 3.71 7.82 -0.30
C ARG A 413 4.56 8.86 -1.02
N VAL A 414 4.34 8.99 -2.33
CA VAL A 414 4.87 10.06 -3.17
C VAL A 414 3.76 11.10 -3.40
N GLY A 415 3.97 12.33 -2.94
CA GLY A 415 3.04 13.45 -3.13
C GLY A 415 3.21 14.14 -4.48
N SER A 416 4.46 14.32 -4.92
CA SER A 416 4.81 14.80 -6.26
C SER A 416 6.11 14.16 -6.75
N LEU A 417 6.22 14.01 -8.07
CA LEU A 417 7.45 13.58 -8.74
C LEU A 417 7.69 14.51 -9.95
N PRO A 418 8.47 15.59 -9.77
CA PRO A 418 8.64 16.60 -10.81
C PRO A 418 9.51 16.09 -11.96
N PHE A 419 9.01 16.25 -13.18
CA PHE A 419 9.70 15.83 -14.41
C PHE A 419 9.39 16.77 -15.59
N THR A 420 10.13 16.63 -16.67
CA THR A 420 9.85 17.20 -18.00
C THR A 420 9.80 16.09 -19.04
N LEU A 421 8.77 16.11 -19.90
CA LEU A 421 8.69 15.26 -21.09
C LEU A 421 9.03 16.08 -22.33
N HIS A 422 9.93 15.55 -23.17
CA HIS A 422 10.11 16.03 -24.54
C HIS A 422 9.79 14.90 -25.52
N SER A 423 9.19 15.26 -26.67
CA SER A 423 9.11 14.33 -27.80
C SER A 423 10.51 13.98 -28.25
N THR A 424 10.74 12.72 -28.63
CA THR A 424 11.97 12.29 -29.29
C THR A 424 12.25 13.20 -30.48
N VAL A 425 13.43 13.81 -30.52
CA VAL A 425 13.97 14.34 -31.79
C VAL A 425 14.29 13.10 -32.61
N THR A 426 13.72 13.05 -33.81
CA THR A 426 13.83 11.98 -34.80
C THR A 426 15.26 11.59 -35.10
#